data_AF-A0A5S4FCH0-F1
#
_entry.id   AF-A0A5S4FCH0-F1
#
_cell.length_a   1.000
_cell.length_b   1.000
_cell.length_c   1.000
_cell.angle_alpha   90.00
_cell.angle_beta   90.00
_cell.angle_gamma   90.00
#
_symmetry.space_group_name_H-M   'P 1'
#
loop_
_entity.id
_entity.type
_entity.pdbx_description
1 polymer ?
#
loop_
_entity_poly.entity_id
_entity_poly.type
_entity_poly.pdbx_seq_one_letter_code
_entity_poly.pdbx_strand_id
1 'polypeptide(L)' 'MWTRDGEPTQFVWRDRLYLVRRVLDHWVVAREWWKTGEGDPGERQFWRVEATPGREVGSYELRYDTASNGWLMLRAWD' A
#
# COMPACT_ATOMS: atom_id res chain seq x y z
N MET A 1 -6.30 4.88 -5.32
CA MET A 1 -5.35 3.75 -5.35
C MET A 1 -5.76 2.86 -6.52
N TRP A 2 -4.81 2.39 -7.31
CA TRP A 2 -5.06 1.37 -8.34
C TRP A 2 -4.23 0.14 -8.05
N THR A 3 -4.83 -1.02 -8.28
CA THR A 3 -4.22 -2.32 -8.00
C THR A 3 -4.37 -3.23 -9.22
N ARG A 4 -3.50 -4.23 -9.31
CA ARG A 4 -3.62 -5.36 -10.23
C ARG A 4 -3.31 -6.63 -9.46
N ASP A 5 -4.24 -7.57 -9.44
CA ASP A 5 -4.12 -8.84 -8.70
C ASP A 5 -3.77 -8.65 -7.20
N GLY A 6 -4.27 -7.56 -6.60
CA GLY A 6 -4.01 -7.19 -5.21
C GLY A 6 -2.74 -6.36 -4.99
N GLU A 7 -1.84 -6.27 -5.98
CA GLU A 7 -0.62 -5.47 -5.89
C GLU A 7 -0.84 -4.01 -6.30
N PRO A 8 -0.18 -3.04 -5.65
CA PRO A 8 -0.30 -1.62 -5.97
C PRO A 8 0.36 -1.28 -7.31
N THR A 9 -0.39 -0.64 -8.21
CA THR A 9 0.14 -0.20 -9.52
C THR A 9 0.25 1.32 -9.62
N GLN A 10 -0.64 2.07 -8.96
CA GLN A 10 -0.61 3.53 -8.94
C GLN A 10 -1.23 4.06 -7.65
N PHE A 11 -0.79 5.24 -7.20
CA PHE A 11 -1.40 5.93 -6.06
C PHE A 11 -1.33 7.45 -6.21
N VAL A 12 -2.22 8.17 -5.52
CA VAL A 12 -2.18 9.64 -5.46
C VAL A 12 -1.62 10.04 -4.10
N TRP A 13 -0.66 10.97 -4.10
CA TRP A 13 -0.14 11.58 -2.89
C TRP A 13 0.17 13.05 -3.13
N ARG A 14 -0.29 13.93 -2.23
CA ARG A 14 -0.15 15.40 -2.34
C ARG A 14 -0.55 15.93 -3.73
N ASP A 15 -1.73 15.50 -4.20
CA ASP A 15 -2.31 15.88 -5.50
C ASP A 15 -1.45 15.51 -6.73
N ARG A 16 -0.56 14.53 -6.59
CA ARG A 16 0.25 13.99 -7.70
C ARG A 16 0.02 12.49 -7.84
N LEU A 17 -0.11 12.02 -9.09
CA LEU A 17 -0.19 10.60 -9.42
C LEU A 17 1.20 9.99 -9.46
N TYR A 18 1.42 8.93 -8.70
CA TYR A 18 2.64 8.13 -8.69
C TYR A 18 2.39 6.80 -9.39
N LEU A 19 3.23 6.48 -10.38
CA LEU A 19 3.26 5.18 -11.03
C LEU A 19 4.23 4.27 -10.29
N VAL A 20 3.76 3.11 -9.82
CA VAL A 20 4.63 2.08 -9.25
C VAL A 20 5.46 1.48 -10.38
N ARG A 21 6.78 1.52 -10.23
CA ARG A 21 7.75 0.94 -11.18
C ARG A 21 8.18 -0.45 -10.75
N ARG A 22 8.30 -0.68 -9.44
CA ARG A 22 8.73 -1.95 -8.86
C ARG A 22 8.16 -2.12 -7.46
N VAL A 23 7.72 -3.33 -7.13
CA VAL A 23 7.52 -3.76 -5.75
C VAL A 23 8.85 -4.27 -5.21
N LEU A 24 9.36 -3.62 -4.17
CA LEU A 24 10.62 -3.97 -3.52
C LEU A 24 10.41 -5.05 -2.46
N ASP A 25 9.31 -4.98 -1.73
CA ASP A 25 8.97 -5.92 -0.66
C ASP A 25 7.46 -5.95 -0.43
N HIS A 26 6.94 -7.08 0.05
CA HIS A 26 5.54 -7.27 0.44
C HIS A 26 5.49 -8.12 1.71
N TRP A 27 4.76 -7.65 2.71
CA TRP A 27 4.55 -8.40 3.94
C TRP A 27 3.16 -8.21 4.51
N VAL A 28 2.72 -9.22 5.26
CA VAL A 28 1.40 -9.27 5.91
C VAL A 28 1.59 -9.34 7.41
N VAL A 29 0.82 -8.54 8.13
CA VAL A 29 0.80 -8.51 9.58
C VAL A 29 -0.62 -8.83 10.05
N ALA A 30 -0.75 -9.87 10.87
CA ALA A 30 -2.01 -10.18 11.54
C ALA A 30 -2.40 -9.05 12.50
N ARG A 31 -3.69 -8.76 12.58
CA ARG A 31 -4.27 -7.89 13.61
C ARG A 31 -4.61 -8.71 14.83
N GLU A 32 -4.88 -7.97 15.89
CA GLU A 32 -5.45 -8.53 17.10
C GLU A 32 -6.84 -9.10 16.80
N TRP A 33 -7.03 -10.40 17.04
CA TRP A 33 -8.23 -11.14 16.64
C TRP A 33 -9.54 -10.55 17.22
N TRP A 34 -9.48 -9.91 18.39
CA TRP A 34 -10.65 -9.25 19.01
C TRP A 34 -11.06 -7.94 18.31
N LYS A 35 -10.29 -7.47 17.32
CA LYS A 35 -10.61 -6.32 16.45
C LYS A 35 -11.06 -6.74 15.05
N THR A 36 -11.16 -8.04 14.79
CA THR A 36 -11.52 -8.60 13.49
C THR A 36 -13.01 -8.98 13.48
N GLY A 37 -13.74 -8.50 12.48
CA GLY A 37 -15.14 -8.85 12.27
C GLY A 37 -15.30 -10.15 11.48
N GLU A 38 -16.51 -10.70 11.43
CA GLU A 38 -16.81 -11.86 10.59
C GLU A 38 -16.53 -11.55 9.11
N GLY A 39 -15.72 -12.39 8.45
CA GLY A 39 -15.30 -12.21 7.06
C GLY A 39 -14.13 -11.24 6.83
N ASP A 40 -13.63 -10.57 7.86
CA ASP A 40 -12.35 -9.86 7.78
C ASP A 40 -11.21 -10.87 8.00
N PRO A 41 -10.26 -11.04 7.07
CA PRO A 41 -9.09 -11.88 7.30
C PRO A 41 -8.23 -11.37 8.47
N GLY A 42 -8.46 -10.14 8.95
CA GLY A 42 -7.78 -9.60 10.11
C GLY A 42 -6.34 -9.24 9.79
N GLU A 43 -6.06 -8.73 8.59
CA GLU A 43 -4.71 -8.52 8.10
C GLU A 43 -4.44 -7.04 7.80
N ARG A 44 -3.19 -6.62 7.98
CA ARG A 44 -2.65 -5.41 7.36
C ARG A 44 -1.57 -5.85 6.39
N GLN A 45 -1.74 -5.52 5.13
CA GLN A 45 -0.77 -5.82 4.09
C GLN A 45 0.03 -4.56 3.80
N PHE A 46 1.33 -4.73 3.56
CA PHE A 46 2.25 -3.64 3.35
C PHE A 46 3.11 -3.91 2.14
N TRP A 47 3.37 -2.86 1.37
CA TRP A 47 4.25 -2.91 0.22
C TRP A 47 5.27 -1.80 0.34
N ARG A 48 6.54 -2.16 0.13
CA ARG A 48 7.56 -1.20 -0.22
C ARG A 48 7.66 -1.14 -1.73
N VAL A 49 7.53 0.04 -2.31
CA VAL A 49 7.52 0.23 -3.76
C VAL A 49 8.49 1.32 -4.17
N GLU A 50 9.07 1.18 -5.36
CA GLU A 50 9.63 2.30 -6.10
C GLU A 50 8.53 2.90 -6.97
N ALA A 51 8.34 4.21 -6.89
CA ALA A 51 7.33 4.91 -7.68
C ALA A 51 7.83 6.27 -8.14
N THR A 52 7.15 6.82 -9.16
CA THR A 52 7.52 8.13 -9.72
C THR A 52 6.29 8.99 -10.04
N PRO A 53 6.31 10.29 -9.70
CA PRO A 53 5.32 11.25 -10.18
C PRO A 53 5.68 11.86 -11.54
N GLY A 54 6.69 11.30 -12.24
CA GLY A 54 7.21 11.82 -13.49
C GLY A 54 8.63 11.34 -13.76
N ARG A 55 9.63 12.20 -13.46
CA ARG A 55 11.06 11.89 -13.66
C ARG A 55 11.79 11.44 -12.40
N GLU A 56 11.32 11.84 -11.23
CA GLU A 56 11.93 11.51 -9.94
C GLU A 56 11.48 10.12 -9.48
N VAL A 57 12.41 9.27 -9.05
CA VAL A 57 12.08 7.95 -8.49
C VAL A 57 12.31 8.02 -6.99
N GLY A 58 11.32 7.59 -6.22
CA GLY A 58 11.41 7.49 -4.76
C GLY A 58 10.92 6.14 -4.27
N SER A 59 11.27 5.80 -3.04
CA SER A 59 10.73 4.61 -2.35
C SER A 59 9.56 5.02 -1.45
N TYR A 60 8.51 4.19 -1.41
CA TYR A 60 7.29 4.47 -0.64
C TYR A 60 6.77 3.22 0.07
N GLU A 61 6.20 3.41 1.25
CA GLU A 61 5.48 2.36 1.98
C GLU A 61 3.98 2.57 1.84
N LEU A 62 3.31 1.57 1.31
CA LEU A 62 1.86 1.52 1.19
C LEU A 62 1.31 0.48 2.15
N ARG A 63 0.13 0.75 2.69
CA ARG A 63 -0.59 -0.17 3.56
C ARG A 63 -2.01 -0.34 3.06
N TYR A 64 -2.43 -1.60 2.96
CA TYR A 64 -3.83 -1.97 2.79
C TYR A 64 -4.36 -2.55 4.10
N ASP A 65 -5.53 -2.07 4.48
CA ASP A 65 -6.26 -2.43 5.67
C ASP A 65 -7.54 -3.19 5.27
N THR A 66 -7.56 -4.50 5.47
CA THR A 66 -8.72 -5.38 5.18
C THR A 66 -9.99 -4.98 5.94
N ALA A 67 -9.89 -4.62 7.22
CA ALA A 67 -11.02 -4.21 8.05
C ALA A 67 -11.73 -2.96 7.50
N SER A 68 -10.98 -1.95 7.06
CA SER A 68 -11.56 -0.74 6.47
C SER A 68 -11.68 -0.80 4.94
N ASN A 69 -11.23 -1.89 4.31
CA ASN A 69 -11.01 -1.99 2.86
C ASN A 69 -10.28 -0.74 2.30
N GLY A 70 -9.22 -0.31 2.98
CA GLY A 70 -8.64 1.02 2.81
C GLY A 70 -7.14 1.00 2.52
N TRP A 71 -6.69 1.89 1.63
CA TRP A 71 -5.28 2.10 1.33
C TRP A 71 -4.75 3.39 1.95
N LEU A 72 -3.51 3.35 2.44
CA LEU A 72 -2.77 4.52 2.90
C LEU A 72 -1.34 4.47 2.36
N MET A 73 -0.79 5.65 2.06
CA MET A 73 0.65 5.83 1.96
C MET A 73 1.16 6.23 3.36
N LEU A 74 2.11 5.47 3.91
CA LEU A 74 2.62 5.65 5.26
C LEU A 74 3.91 6.45 5.29
N ARG A 75 4.83 6.13 4.38
CA ARG A 75 6.20 6.67 4.37
C ARG A 75 6.68 6.93 2.96
N ALA A 76 7.46 7.99 2.82
CA ALA A 76 8.31 8.25 1.68
C ALA A 76 9.75 8.28 2.19
N TRP A 77 10.64 7.60 1.48
CA TRP A 77 12.09 7.74 1.66
C TRP A 77 12.64 8.52 0.46
N ASP A 78 13.43 9.54 0.75
CA ASP A 78 14.20 10.35 -0.23
C ASP A 78 15.41 9.56 -0.74
#